data_AF-A0A140L710-F1
#
_entry.id   AF-A0A140L710-F1
#
_cell.length_a   1.000
_cell.length_b   1.000
_cell.length_c   1.000
_cell.angle_alpha   90.00
_cell.angle_beta   90.00
_cell.angle_gamma   90.00
#
_symmetry.space_group_name_H-M   'P 1'
#
loop_
_entity.id
_entity.type
_entity.pdbx_description
1 polymer ?
#
loop_
_entity_poly.entity_id
_entity_poly.type
_entity_poly.pdbx_seq_one_letter_code
_entity_poly.pdbx_strand_id
1 'polypeptide(L)'
;MRVTNSMMSNRLLMNLNKNLLRLDKHQQKLSTGKKFNMPSDDPIGVSKSLELNTARSELEQYKKNAEDALSWLEITESAISDIGDILQRARELAVSADGTETKNDKEKIKAEIDQLREQLIKLANITYSGKYIFSGFKTNQALLQDNGTYNIDSRDAEIMKFNVGVADQVVVNILGHKLFGATTTENAPPYNTNLDGVQVNMNEGDAIPGRKAELIALFEDFSYALENNEQTRIEQTIARIDKHMENVLSLRGEIGAKTNRMELTINRIDNDYLNFTKLLSKNEDADLAEVIMQFKNDENVYRAALSTGAKAIQPSLIDFIR
;
A
#
# COMPACT_ATOMS: atom_id res chain seq x y z
N MET A 1 68.93 -13.85 29.40
CA MET A 1 68.83 -12.57 28.65
C MET A 1 68.64 -11.43 29.64
N ARG A 2 69.34 -10.29 29.48
CA ARG A 2 69.19 -9.10 30.34
C ARG A 2 68.03 -8.24 29.84
N VAL A 3 67.11 -7.88 30.72
CA VAL A 3 66.07 -6.87 30.42
C VAL A 3 66.72 -5.50 30.56
N THR A 4 66.74 -4.70 29.48
CA THR A 4 67.29 -3.34 29.50
C THR A 4 66.21 -2.33 29.90
N ASN A 5 66.62 -1.19 30.47
CA ASN A 5 65.71 -0.10 30.80
C ASN A 5 64.90 0.37 29.57
N SER A 6 65.54 0.39 28.40
CA SER A 6 64.88 0.66 27.11
C SER A 6 63.78 -0.38 26.78
N MET A 7 64.02 -1.66 27.03
CA MET A 7 63.03 -2.71 26.82
C MET A 7 61.85 -2.61 27.80
N MET A 8 62.10 -2.18 29.04
CA MET A 8 61.05 -1.94 30.05
C MET A 8 60.19 -0.71 29.70
N SER A 9 60.81 0.39 29.29
CA SER A 9 60.12 1.61 28.83
C SER A 9 59.28 1.35 27.58
N ASN A 10 59.81 0.64 26.59
CA ASN A 10 59.06 0.29 25.38
C ASN A 10 57.88 -0.64 25.68
N ARG A 11 58.03 -1.59 26.62
CA ARG A 11 56.92 -2.42 27.10
C ARG A 11 55.86 -1.60 27.82
N LEU A 12 56.25 -0.64 28.64
CA LEU A 12 55.31 0.28 29.31
C LEU A 12 54.53 1.10 28.28
N LEU A 13 55.21 1.73 27.32
CA LEU A 13 54.56 2.51 26.26
C LEU A 13 53.61 1.65 25.41
N MET A 14 54.02 0.43 25.06
CA MET A 14 53.15 -0.51 24.34
C MET A 14 51.89 -0.86 25.17
N ASN A 15 52.03 -1.06 26.48
CA ASN A 15 50.90 -1.33 27.36
C ASN A 15 49.99 -0.11 27.56
N LEU A 16 50.56 1.10 27.69
CA LEU A 16 49.80 2.35 27.76
C LEU A 16 49.00 2.59 26.48
N ASN A 17 49.61 2.38 25.31
CA ASN A 17 48.92 2.48 24.03
C ASN A 17 47.80 1.42 23.91
N LYS A 18 48.01 0.19 24.37
CA LYS A 18 46.96 -0.84 24.42
C LYS A 18 45.79 -0.45 25.34
N ASN A 19 46.08 0.12 26.51
CA ASN A 19 45.05 0.59 27.44
C ASN A 19 44.28 1.78 26.87
N LEU A 20 44.97 2.71 26.20
CA LEU A 20 44.34 3.85 25.53
C LEU A 20 43.39 3.39 24.41
N LEU A 21 43.78 2.40 23.60
CA LEU A 21 42.92 1.82 22.56
C LEU A 21 41.68 1.11 23.14
N ARG A 22 41.80 0.45 24.30
CA ARG A 22 40.65 -0.16 25.00
C ARG A 22 39.69 0.90 25.52
N LEU A 23 40.22 1.96 26.13
CA LEU A 23 39.45 3.09 26.62
C LEU A 23 38.69 3.76 25.49
N ASP A 24 39.35 4.04 24.36
CA ASP A 24 38.72 4.61 23.16
C ASP A 24 37.61 3.69 22.61
N LYS A 25 37.83 2.38 22.58
CA LYS A 25 36.79 1.42 22.16
C LYS A 25 35.56 1.46 23.07
N HIS A 26 35.73 1.47 24.40
CA HIS A 26 34.59 1.58 25.31
C HIS A 26 33.92 2.96 25.27
N GLN A 27 34.69 4.03 25.05
CA GLN A 27 34.16 5.37 24.81
C GLN A 27 33.29 5.41 23.55
N GLN A 28 33.73 4.77 22.46
CA GLN A 28 32.96 4.67 21.22
C GLN A 28 31.68 3.86 21.42
N LYS A 29 31.73 2.73 22.12
CA LYS A 29 30.53 1.94 22.45
C LYS A 29 29.54 2.72 23.32
N LEU A 30 30.04 3.50 24.27
CA LEU A 30 29.23 4.38 25.10
C LEU A 30 28.59 5.51 24.28
N SER A 31 29.32 6.07 23.32
CA SER A 31 28.83 7.13 22.45
C SER A 31 27.81 6.63 21.41
N THR A 32 27.97 5.42 20.88
CA THR A 32 27.05 4.87 19.88
C THR A 32 25.89 4.10 20.49
N GLY A 33 26.03 3.65 21.75
CA GLY A 33 25.10 2.75 22.41
C GLY A 33 25.08 1.33 21.84
N LYS A 34 25.99 1.02 20.90
CA LYS A 34 26.02 -0.25 20.17
C LYS A 34 27.10 -1.19 20.70
N LYS A 35 26.78 -2.48 20.72
CA LYS A 35 27.65 -3.59 21.13
C LYS A 35 28.87 -3.72 20.22
N PHE A 36 28.69 -3.50 18.92
CA PHE A 36 29.71 -3.48 17.88
C PHE A 36 29.51 -2.28 16.95
N ASN A 37 30.61 -1.66 16.51
CA ASN A 37 30.58 -0.54 15.55
C ASN A 37 31.21 -0.91 14.20
N MET A 38 32.11 -1.91 14.19
CA MET A 38 32.85 -2.34 13.01
C MET A 38 32.58 -3.83 12.74
N PRO A 39 32.56 -4.26 11.45
CA PRO A 39 32.48 -5.68 11.10
C PRO A 39 33.56 -6.56 11.74
N SER A 40 34.72 -5.99 12.08
CA SER A 40 35.82 -6.70 12.74
C SER A 40 35.56 -7.03 14.21
N ASP A 41 34.63 -6.33 14.88
CA ASP A 41 34.35 -6.54 16.31
C ASP A 41 33.53 -7.80 16.57
N ASP A 42 32.53 -8.05 15.72
CA ASP A 42 31.69 -9.26 15.72
C ASP A 42 31.11 -9.48 14.31
N PRO A 43 31.81 -10.24 13.44
CA PRO A 43 31.34 -10.48 12.08
C PRO A 43 29.98 -11.19 12.00
N ILE A 44 29.68 -12.04 12.99
CA ILE A 44 28.43 -12.82 13.03
C ILE A 44 27.28 -11.91 13.48
N GLY A 45 27.49 -11.15 14.56
CA GLY A 45 26.54 -10.15 15.04
C GLY A 45 26.21 -9.13 13.96
N VAL A 46 27.23 -8.60 13.27
CA VAL A 46 27.05 -7.61 12.20
C VAL A 46 26.29 -8.18 11.01
N SER A 47 26.60 -9.41 10.57
CA SER A 47 25.88 -10.05 9.46
C SER A 47 24.39 -10.19 9.78
N LYS A 48 24.06 -10.65 11.00
CA LYS A 48 22.68 -10.77 11.45
C LYS A 48 21.96 -9.42 11.57
N SER A 49 22.64 -8.38 12.06
CA SER A 49 22.07 -7.03 12.06
C SER A 49 21.84 -6.48 10.66
N LEU A 50 22.69 -6.81 9.69
CA LEU A 50 22.50 -6.41 8.29
C LEU A 50 21.29 -7.11 7.66
N GLU A 51 21.14 -8.42 7.91
CA GLU A 51 19.95 -9.18 7.48
C GLU A 51 18.67 -8.59 8.07
N LEU A 52 18.64 -8.33 9.38
CA LEU A 52 17.49 -7.74 10.07
C LEU A 52 17.18 -6.32 9.58
N ASN A 53 18.19 -5.50 9.30
CA ASN A 53 17.98 -4.16 8.75
C ASN A 53 17.44 -4.22 7.32
N THR A 54 17.96 -5.13 6.48
CA THR A 54 17.44 -5.36 5.13
C THR A 54 15.96 -5.78 5.20
N ALA A 55 15.63 -6.78 6.02
CA ALA A 55 14.26 -7.24 6.20
C ALA A 55 13.34 -6.14 6.73
N ARG A 56 13.82 -5.30 7.67
CA ARG A 56 13.06 -4.15 8.17
C ARG A 56 12.78 -3.12 7.07
N SER A 57 13.78 -2.81 6.24
CA SER A 57 13.62 -1.89 5.10
C SER A 57 12.65 -2.45 4.05
N GLU A 58 12.66 -3.76 3.82
CA GLU A 58 11.68 -4.42 2.95
C GLU A 58 10.27 -4.31 3.52
N LEU A 59 10.09 -4.56 4.82
CA LEU A 59 8.81 -4.40 5.50
C LEU A 59 8.27 -2.97 5.45
N GLU A 60 9.12 -1.94 5.60
CA GLU A 60 8.71 -0.54 5.44
C GLU A 60 8.20 -0.26 4.02
N GLN A 61 8.90 -0.77 3.00
CA GLN A 61 8.45 -0.63 1.62
C GLN A 61 7.14 -1.39 1.38
N TYR A 62 6.98 -2.59 1.92
CA TYR A 62 5.73 -3.35 1.83
C TYR A 62 4.59 -2.65 2.56
N LYS A 63 4.83 -2.06 3.72
CA LYS A 63 3.85 -1.26 4.45
C LYS A 63 3.35 -0.10 3.59
N LYS A 64 4.27 0.67 3.00
CA LYS A 64 3.90 1.78 2.12
C LYS A 64 3.07 1.30 0.92
N ASN A 65 3.49 0.20 0.28
CA ASN A 65 2.73 -0.38 -0.82
C ASN A 65 1.34 -0.87 -0.37
N ALA A 66 1.22 -1.39 0.85
CA ALA A 66 -0.03 -1.85 1.46
C ALA A 66 -0.98 -0.69 1.74
N GLU A 67 -0.47 0.41 2.29
CA GLU A 67 -1.22 1.64 2.56
C GLU A 67 -1.71 2.28 1.26
N ASP A 68 -0.84 2.37 0.23
CA ASP A 68 -1.23 2.87 -1.09
C ASP A 68 -2.34 2.00 -1.71
N ALA A 69 -2.23 0.68 -1.55
CA ALA A 69 -3.23 -0.28 -2.00
C ALA A 69 -4.55 -0.15 -1.21
N LEU A 70 -4.49 0.07 0.10
CA LEU A 70 -5.67 0.29 0.95
C LEU A 70 -6.41 1.56 0.51
N SER A 71 -5.72 2.68 0.34
CA SER A 71 -6.34 3.93 -0.11
C SER A 71 -6.98 3.79 -1.50
N TRP A 72 -6.36 3.02 -2.40
CA TRP A 72 -6.98 2.70 -3.69
C TRP A 72 -8.29 1.94 -3.51
N LEU A 73 -8.31 0.91 -2.66
CA LEU A 73 -9.50 0.11 -2.39
C LEU A 73 -10.62 0.92 -1.71
N GLU A 74 -10.29 1.79 -0.75
CA GLU A 74 -11.25 2.66 -0.05
C GLU A 74 -11.96 3.63 -1.00
N ILE A 75 -11.20 4.29 -1.89
CA ILE A 75 -11.78 5.22 -2.87
C ILE A 75 -12.64 4.46 -3.88
N THR A 76 -12.19 3.27 -4.28
CA THR A 76 -12.96 2.38 -5.13
C THR A 76 -14.28 1.98 -4.45
N GLU A 77 -14.24 1.61 -3.18
CA GLU A 77 -15.43 1.25 -2.40
C GLU A 77 -16.40 2.42 -2.27
N SER A 78 -15.89 3.62 -1.98
CA SER A 78 -16.71 4.83 -1.93
C SER A 78 -17.40 5.09 -3.27
N ALA A 79 -16.66 5.02 -4.38
CA ALA A 79 -17.23 5.23 -5.71
C ALA A 79 -18.30 4.17 -6.06
N ILE A 80 -18.12 2.91 -5.66
CA ILE A 80 -19.12 1.86 -5.84
C ILE A 80 -20.35 2.11 -4.97
N SER A 81 -20.17 2.58 -3.73
CA SER A 81 -21.28 2.95 -2.85
C SER A 81 -22.12 4.06 -3.48
N ASP A 82 -21.47 5.11 -4.00
CA ASP A 82 -22.15 6.22 -4.67
C ASP A 82 -22.90 5.75 -5.93
N ILE A 83 -22.31 4.82 -6.71
CA ILE A 83 -22.99 4.19 -7.86
C ILE A 83 -24.22 3.39 -7.38
N GLY A 84 -24.11 2.66 -6.27
CA GLY A 84 -25.22 1.92 -5.68
C GLY A 84 -26.39 2.84 -5.28
N ASP A 85 -26.09 3.98 -4.66
CA ASP A 85 -27.10 4.97 -4.27
C ASP A 85 -27.78 5.61 -5.50
N ILE A 86 -27.02 5.89 -6.57
CA ILE A 86 -27.56 6.36 -7.85
C ILE A 86 -28.49 5.31 -8.48
N LEU A 87 -28.10 4.04 -8.48
CA LEU A 87 -28.94 2.96 -9.00
C LEU A 87 -30.22 2.77 -8.20
N GLN A 88 -30.13 2.88 -6.87
CA GLN A 88 -31.30 2.83 -6.00
C GLN A 88 -32.25 4.00 -6.30
N ARG A 89 -31.71 5.21 -6.47
CA ARG A 89 -32.52 6.38 -6.87
C ARG A 89 -33.16 6.20 -8.25
N ALA A 90 -32.40 5.69 -9.22
CA ALA A 90 -32.92 5.40 -10.55
C ALA A 90 -34.04 4.34 -10.50
N ARG A 91 -33.94 3.35 -9.61
CA ARG A 91 -34.98 2.35 -9.37
C ARG A 91 -36.26 2.97 -8.81
N GLU A 92 -36.15 3.86 -7.83
CA GLU A 92 -37.31 4.58 -7.26
C GLU A 92 -38.06 5.37 -8.35
N LEU A 93 -37.30 6.07 -9.19
CA LEU A 93 -37.84 6.84 -10.32
C LEU A 93 -38.49 5.93 -11.38
N ALA A 94 -37.89 4.77 -11.66
CA ALA A 94 -38.45 3.77 -12.57
C ALA A 94 -39.77 3.18 -12.06
N VAL A 95 -39.86 2.85 -10.77
CA VAL A 95 -41.10 2.37 -10.13
C VAL A 95 -42.16 3.47 -10.12
N SER A 96 -41.78 4.72 -9.85
CA SER A 96 -42.72 5.85 -9.91
C SER A 96 -43.25 6.06 -11.32
N ALA A 97 -42.42 5.89 -12.35
CA ALA A 97 -42.79 6.09 -13.75
C ALA A 97 -43.70 4.99 -14.33
N ASP A 98 -43.70 3.80 -13.73
CA ASP A 98 -44.60 2.68 -14.06
C ASP A 98 -46.05 2.92 -13.57
N GLY A 99 -46.22 3.84 -12.62
CA GLY A 99 -47.54 4.27 -12.12
C GLY A 99 -48.37 5.07 -13.14
N THR A 100 -49.52 5.56 -12.70
CA THR A 100 -50.46 6.37 -13.51
C THR A 100 -50.01 7.83 -13.68
N GLU A 101 -48.72 8.05 -13.90
CA GLU A 101 -48.12 9.39 -13.99
C GLU A 101 -48.50 10.12 -15.29
N THR A 102 -48.66 11.44 -15.20
CA THR A 102 -48.95 12.25 -16.39
C THR A 102 -47.70 12.44 -17.24
N LYS A 103 -47.87 12.77 -18.52
CA LYS A 103 -46.74 13.04 -19.44
C LYS A 103 -45.79 14.12 -18.90
N ASN A 104 -46.31 15.13 -18.21
CA ASN A 104 -45.52 16.21 -17.62
C ASN A 104 -44.69 15.75 -16.42
N ASP A 105 -45.17 14.77 -15.66
CA ASP A 105 -44.43 14.22 -14.52
C ASP A 105 -43.31 13.28 -14.99
N LYS A 106 -43.55 12.54 -16.08
CA LYS A 106 -42.51 11.72 -16.74
C LYS A 106 -41.38 12.57 -17.33
N GLU A 107 -41.67 13.77 -17.84
CA GLU A 107 -40.64 14.71 -18.30
C GLU A 107 -39.73 15.20 -17.15
N LYS A 108 -40.27 15.43 -15.95
CA LYS A 108 -39.47 15.78 -14.78
C LYS A 108 -38.59 14.62 -14.30
N ILE A 109 -39.15 13.40 -14.29
CA ILE A 109 -38.41 12.18 -13.97
C ILE A 109 -37.25 12.00 -14.97
N LYS A 110 -37.49 12.23 -16.26
CA LYS A 110 -36.44 12.18 -17.29
C LYS A 110 -35.30 13.15 -16.99
N ALA A 111 -35.61 14.40 -16.63
CA ALA A 111 -34.58 15.38 -16.30
C ALA A 111 -33.71 14.95 -15.10
N GLU A 112 -34.31 14.32 -14.08
CA GLU A 112 -33.57 13.78 -12.94
C GLU A 112 -32.68 12.58 -13.34
N ILE A 113 -33.19 11.69 -14.19
CA ILE A 113 -32.42 10.55 -14.73
C ILE A 113 -31.24 11.00 -15.58
N ASP A 114 -31.41 12.03 -16.40
CA ASP A 114 -30.32 12.62 -17.18
C ASP A 114 -29.22 13.18 -16.26
N GLN A 115 -29.58 13.81 -15.14
CA GLN A 115 -28.60 14.28 -14.14
C GLN A 115 -27.89 13.13 -13.43
N LEU A 116 -28.62 12.08 -13.05
CA LEU A 116 -28.03 10.87 -12.44
C LEU A 116 -27.06 10.18 -13.40
N ARG A 117 -27.36 10.16 -14.71
CA ARG A 117 -26.46 9.66 -15.74
C ARG A 117 -25.17 10.48 -15.81
N GLU A 118 -25.25 11.81 -15.79
CA GLU A 118 -24.07 12.66 -15.78
C GLU A 118 -23.20 12.44 -14.53
N GLN A 119 -23.84 12.29 -13.37
CA GLN A 119 -23.12 11.97 -12.13
C GLN A 119 -22.42 10.61 -12.21
N LEU A 120 -23.08 9.62 -12.81
CA LEU A 120 -22.51 8.30 -13.01
C LEU A 120 -21.28 8.32 -13.94
N ILE A 121 -21.30 9.12 -15.01
CA ILE A 121 -20.14 9.33 -15.88
C ILE A 121 -18.98 9.96 -15.10
N LYS A 122 -19.26 10.93 -14.22
CA LYS A 122 -18.24 11.55 -13.37
C LYS A 122 -17.63 10.54 -12.39
N LEU A 123 -18.44 9.69 -11.76
CA LEU A 123 -17.97 8.63 -10.87
C LEU A 123 -17.13 7.58 -11.62
N ALA A 124 -17.53 7.22 -12.84
CA ALA A 124 -16.75 6.33 -13.70
C ALA A 124 -15.36 6.89 -14.04
N ASN A 125 -15.21 8.21 -14.02
CA ASN A 125 -13.97 8.93 -14.31
C ASN A 125 -13.28 9.46 -13.04
N ILE A 126 -13.55 8.90 -11.86
CA ILE A 126 -12.86 9.30 -10.63
C ILE A 126 -11.36 9.00 -10.72
N THR A 127 -10.55 9.93 -10.20
CA THR A 127 -9.09 9.82 -10.16
C THR A 127 -8.59 9.71 -8.74
N TYR A 128 -7.63 8.82 -8.51
CA TYR A 128 -6.80 8.82 -7.31
C TYR A 128 -5.35 9.14 -7.70
N SER A 129 -4.78 10.19 -7.11
CA SER A 129 -3.40 10.62 -7.40
C SER A 129 -3.12 10.85 -8.90
N GLY A 130 -4.10 11.40 -9.63
CA GLY A 130 -4.01 11.64 -11.07
C GLY A 130 -4.18 10.40 -11.95
N LYS A 131 -4.48 9.23 -11.36
CA LYS A 131 -4.72 7.97 -12.05
C LYS A 131 -6.20 7.62 -12.00
N TYR A 132 -6.78 7.26 -13.14
CA TYR A 132 -8.16 6.77 -13.18
C TYR A 132 -8.25 5.38 -12.54
N ILE A 133 -9.23 5.21 -11.65
CA ILE A 133 -9.32 4.00 -10.81
C ILE A 133 -9.88 2.82 -11.58
N PHE A 134 -10.85 3.07 -12.47
CA PHE A 134 -11.57 2.03 -13.22
C PHE A 134 -10.97 1.74 -14.61
N SER A 135 -9.91 2.44 -15.01
CA SER A 135 -9.34 2.40 -16.36
C SER A 135 -8.34 1.27 -16.62
N GLY A 136 -8.22 0.29 -15.72
CA GLY A 136 -7.25 -0.79 -15.92
C GLY A 136 -5.79 -0.32 -15.81
N PHE A 137 -4.94 -0.84 -16.69
CA PHE A 137 -3.54 -0.41 -16.79
C PHE A 137 -3.41 1.00 -17.40
N LYS A 138 -4.44 1.48 -18.11
CA LYS A 138 -4.44 2.78 -18.80
C LYS A 138 -4.83 3.92 -17.86
N THR A 139 -4.10 4.03 -16.75
CA THR A 139 -4.30 5.02 -15.68
C THR A 139 -4.23 6.49 -16.12
N ASN A 140 -3.74 6.78 -17.32
CA ASN A 140 -3.61 8.15 -17.87
C ASN A 140 -4.82 8.60 -18.71
N GLN A 141 -5.84 7.77 -18.90
CA GLN A 141 -7.00 8.08 -19.74
C GLN A 141 -8.30 7.81 -19.00
N ALA A 142 -9.26 8.72 -19.16
CA ALA A 142 -10.61 8.56 -18.63
C ALA A 142 -11.24 7.28 -19.20
N LEU A 143 -12.00 6.56 -18.37
CA LEU A 143 -12.68 5.33 -18.77
C LEU A 143 -13.77 5.63 -19.81
N LEU A 144 -14.55 6.68 -19.56
CA LEU A 144 -15.71 7.07 -20.37
C LEU A 144 -15.51 8.47 -20.95
N GLN A 145 -15.89 8.64 -22.21
CA GLN A 145 -16.07 9.97 -22.81
C GLN A 145 -17.38 10.59 -22.30
N ASP A 146 -17.56 11.90 -22.48
CA ASP A 146 -18.77 12.65 -22.04
C ASP A 146 -20.09 12.10 -22.64
N ASN A 147 -20.00 11.25 -23.67
CA ASN A 147 -21.12 10.56 -24.32
C ASN A 147 -21.42 9.15 -23.78
N GLY A 148 -20.71 8.70 -22.73
CA GLY A 148 -20.89 7.37 -22.13
C GLY A 148 -20.29 6.20 -22.91
N THR A 149 -19.45 6.47 -23.91
CA THR A 149 -18.68 5.44 -24.63
C THR A 149 -17.35 5.16 -23.94
N TYR A 150 -16.91 3.91 -23.98
CA TYR A 150 -15.57 3.53 -23.52
C TYR A 150 -14.51 4.17 -24.42
N ASN A 151 -13.57 4.87 -23.78
CA ASN A 151 -12.42 5.48 -24.44
C ASN A 151 -11.24 4.50 -24.56
N ILE A 152 -11.24 3.44 -23.75
CA ILE A 152 -10.12 2.49 -23.61
C ILE A 152 -10.55 1.07 -23.96
N ASP A 153 -9.62 0.31 -24.58
CA ASP A 153 -9.69 -1.15 -24.65
C ASP A 153 -9.33 -1.71 -23.27
N SER A 154 -10.31 -2.13 -22.46
CA SER A 154 -10.09 -2.79 -21.17
C SER A 154 -10.32 -4.28 -21.36
N ARG A 155 -9.23 -5.04 -21.39
CA ARG A 155 -9.23 -6.50 -21.47
C ARG A 155 -9.11 -7.09 -20.05
N ASP A 156 -9.68 -8.27 -19.84
CA ASP A 156 -9.67 -8.97 -18.54
C ASP A 156 -8.27 -9.23 -17.94
N ALA A 157 -7.21 -9.09 -18.74
CA ALA A 157 -5.82 -9.26 -18.31
C ALA A 157 -5.19 -8.02 -17.64
N GLU A 158 -5.91 -6.89 -17.50
CA GLU A 158 -5.34 -5.63 -17.00
C GLU A 158 -5.31 -5.52 -15.45
N ILE A 159 -4.61 -6.44 -14.80
CA ILE A 159 -4.61 -6.60 -13.34
C ILE A 159 -3.41 -5.87 -12.69
N MET A 160 -3.67 -4.81 -11.92
CA MET A 160 -2.64 -4.16 -11.11
C MET A 160 -2.36 -4.96 -9.83
N LYS A 161 -1.10 -5.41 -9.67
CA LYS A 161 -0.63 -6.15 -8.51
C LYS A 161 0.29 -5.29 -7.66
N PHE A 162 -0.05 -5.15 -6.39
CA PHE A 162 0.86 -4.56 -5.40
C PHE A 162 1.58 -5.69 -4.67
N ASN A 163 2.90 -5.53 -4.50
CA ASN A 163 3.70 -6.41 -3.67
C ASN A 163 3.55 -5.95 -2.22
N VAL A 164 2.83 -6.74 -1.42
CA VAL A 164 2.49 -6.45 -0.02
C VAL A 164 3.25 -7.39 0.94
N GLY A 165 4.27 -8.06 0.41
CA GLY A 165 5.13 -8.98 1.16
C GLY A 165 6.08 -9.76 0.24
N VAL A 166 6.89 -10.62 0.83
CA VAL A 166 7.89 -11.46 0.14
C VAL A 166 7.25 -12.44 -0.86
N ALA A 167 6.02 -12.88 -0.59
CA ALA A 167 5.28 -13.84 -1.44
C ALA A 167 3.78 -13.51 -1.57
N ASP A 168 3.32 -12.35 -1.07
CA ASP A 168 1.91 -11.96 -1.18
C ASP A 168 1.74 -10.78 -2.14
N GLN A 169 0.98 -11.03 -3.20
CA GLN A 169 0.58 -10.04 -4.19
C GLN A 169 -0.91 -9.82 -4.07
N VAL A 170 -1.30 -8.58 -3.78
CA VAL A 170 -2.71 -8.21 -3.74
C VAL A 170 -3.07 -7.51 -5.04
N VAL A 171 -4.11 -8.03 -5.68
CA VAL A 171 -4.78 -7.38 -6.80
C VAL A 171 -5.70 -6.32 -6.23
N VAL A 172 -5.45 -5.05 -6.57
CA VAL A 172 -6.26 -3.92 -6.06
C VAL A 172 -7.22 -3.37 -7.10
N ASN A 173 -6.99 -3.66 -8.37
CA ASN A 173 -7.79 -3.11 -9.45
C ASN A 173 -9.07 -3.92 -9.66
N ILE A 174 -10.19 -3.22 -9.79
CA ILE A 174 -11.39 -3.75 -10.43
C ILE A 174 -11.56 -3.08 -11.78
N LEU A 175 -11.77 -3.89 -12.81
CA LEU A 175 -11.88 -3.37 -14.16
C LEU A 175 -13.25 -2.69 -14.34
N GLY A 176 -13.27 -1.48 -14.89
CA GLY A 176 -14.50 -0.71 -15.09
C GLY A 176 -15.55 -1.45 -15.92
N HIS A 177 -15.15 -2.29 -16.88
CA HIS A 177 -16.10 -3.08 -17.68
C HIS A 177 -16.86 -4.12 -16.87
N LYS A 178 -16.33 -4.57 -15.71
CA LYS A 178 -17.04 -5.44 -14.77
C LYS A 178 -18.12 -4.70 -13.98
N LEU A 179 -17.94 -3.40 -13.71
CA LEU A 179 -18.94 -2.56 -13.04
C LEU A 179 -20.03 -2.08 -14.01
N PHE A 180 -19.60 -1.54 -15.16
CA PHE A 180 -20.47 -0.81 -16.07
C PHE A 180 -21.03 -1.67 -17.21
N GLY A 181 -20.53 -2.90 -17.39
CA GLY A 181 -20.92 -3.83 -18.46
C GLY A 181 -20.45 -3.38 -19.84
N ALA A 182 -20.20 -4.33 -20.74
CA ALA A 182 -19.87 -4.05 -22.14
C ALA A 182 -20.99 -4.57 -23.05
N THR A 183 -21.58 -3.68 -23.85
CA THR A 183 -22.53 -4.10 -24.89
C THR A 183 -21.81 -4.88 -25.99
N THR A 184 -22.42 -5.96 -26.50
CA THR A 184 -21.80 -6.84 -27.52
C THR A 184 -21.96 -6.31 -28.95
N THR A 185 -22.69 -5.20 -29.18
CA THR A 185 -22.99 -4.65 -30.51
C THR A 185 -22.30 -3.29 -30.74
N GLU A 186 -21.68 -3.13 -31.92
CA GLU A 186 -20.93 -1.91 -32.35
C GLU A 186 -21.79 -0.65 -32.49
N ASN A 187 -23.10 -0.81 -32.67
CA ASN A 187 -24.10 0.24 -32.59
C ASN A 187 -25.31 -0.42 -31.93
N ALA A 188 -25.47 -0.31 -30.62
CA ALA A 188 -26.76 -0.61 -30.02
C ALA A 188 -27.66 0.62 -30.24
N PRO A 189 -28.64 0.61 -31.16
CA PRO A 189 -29.81 1.46 -30.98
C PRO A 189 -30.41 1.16 -29.60
N PRO A 190 -31.21 2.07 -29.01
CA PRO A 190 -31.67 1.99 -27.62
C PRO A 190 -32.70 0.85 -27.35
N TYR A 191 -32.63 -0.27 -28.07
CA TYR A 191 -33.46 -1.44 -27.80
C TYR A 191 -32.83 -2.71 -28.39
N ASN A 192 -32.65 -3.73 -27.57
CA ASN A 192 -32.65 -5.10 -28.06
C ASN A 192 -34.08 -5.64 -27.87
N THR A 193 -34.81 -5.82 -28.98
CA THR A 193 -36.16 -6.41 -29.03
C THR A 193 -36.23 -7.88 -28.59
N ASN A 194 -35.10 -8.52 -28.33
CA ASN A 194 -35.03 -9.95 -28.06
C ASN A 194 -34.65 -10.19 -26.60
N LEU A 195 -35.63 -10.02 -25.73
CA LEU A 195 -35.50 -10.25 -24.30
C LEU A 195 -35.35 -11.72 -23.88
N ASP A 196 -35.34 -12.67 -24.80
CA ASP A 196 -35.07 -14.09 -24.49
C ASP A 196 -33.62 -14.53 -24.79
N GLY A 197 -32.76 -13.61 -25.23
CA GLY A 197 -31.41 -13.98 -25.71
C GLY A 197 -30.26 -13.06 -25.30
N VAL A 198 -30.50 -11.96 -24.58
CA VAL A 198 -29.40 -11.21 -23.97
C VAL A 198 -28.96 -11.98 -22.73
N GLN A 199 -28.10 -12.97 -22.96
CA GLN A 199 -27.12 -13.31 -21.95
C GLN A 199 -26.40 -12.01 -21.63
N VAL A 200 -26.81 -11.36 -20.54
CA VAL A 200 -26.06 -10.29 -19.92
C VAL A 200 -24.83 -10.98 -19.36
N ASN A 201 -23.85 -11.22 -20.23
CA ASN A 201 -22.56 -11.72 -19.87
C ASN A 201 -21.82 -10.56 -19.23
N MET A 202 -22.21 -10.25 -18.00
CA MET A 202 -21.57 -9.26 -17.12
C MET A 202 -20.12 -9.64 -16.79
N ASN A 203 -19.70 -10.85 -17.20
CA ASN A 203 -18.38 -11.41 -16.97
C ASN A 203 -17.58 -11.65 -18.27
N GLU A 204 -18.13 -11.44 -19.48
CA GLU A 204 -17.46 -11.83 -20.74
C GLU A 204 -17.66 -10.81 -21.88
N GLY A 205 -17.45 -9.53 -21.60
CA GLY A 205 -17.41 -8.50 -22.64
C GLY A 205 -16.21 -7.59 -22.45
N ASP A 206 -15.19 -7.75 -23.30
CA ASP A 206 -14.10 -6.77 -23.41
C ASP A 206 -14.70 -5.39 -23.73
N ALA A 207 -14.32 -4.36 -22.97
CA ALA A 207 -14.70 -3.00 -23.31
C ALA A 207 -13.83 -2.55 -24.47
N ILE A 208 -14.37 -2.62 -25.69
CA ILE A 208 -13.72 -2.15 -26.91
C ILE A 208 -14.01 -0.65 -27.08
N PRO A 209 -13.04 0.18 -27.49
CA PRO A 209 -13.25 1.61 -27.74
C PRO A 209 -14.43 1.84 -28.69
N GLY A 210 -15.34 2.76 -28.32
CA GLY A 210 -16.53 3.08 -29.11
C GLY A 210 -17.80 2.32 -28.73
N ARG A 211 -17.72 1.31 -27.86
CA ARG A 211 -18.91 0.67 -27.28
C ARG A 211 -19.42 1.48 -26.09
N LYS A 212 -20.75 1.61 -25.95
CA LYS A 212 -21.38 2.25 -24.79
C LYS A 212 -21.33 1.33 -23.58
N ALA A 213 -21.10 1.90 -22.40
CA ALA A 213 -21.32 1.20 -21.14
C ALA A 213 -22.78 0.76 -21.05
N GLU A 214 -23.03 -0.51 -20.71
CA GLU A 214 -24.40 -1.05 -20.63
C GLU A 214 -25.24 -0.28 -19.60
N LEU A 215 -24.61 0.07 -18.49
CA LEU A 215 -25.25 0.84 -17.44
C LEU A 215 -25.59 2.26 -17.92
N ILE A 216 -24.78 2.91 -18.75
CA ILE A 216 -25.16 4.22 -19.32
C ILE A 216 -26.23 4.09 -20.39
N ALA A 217 -26.13 3.06 -21.23
CA ALA A 217 -27.14 2.77 -22.25
C ALA A 217 -28.51 2.47 -21.61
N LEU A 218 -28.54 1.89 -20.41
CA LEU A 218 -29.76 1.72 -19.61
C LEU A 218 -30.39 3.07 -19.22
N PHE A 219 -29.62 4.04 -18.72
CA PHE A 219 -30.17 5.37 -18.38
C PHE A 219 -30.67 6.12 -19.64
N GLU A 220 -30.00 5.96 -20.78
CA GLU A 220 -30.47 6.50 -22.06
C GLU A 220 -31.76 5.82 -22.55
N ASP A 221 -31.85 4.48 -22.46
CA ASP A 221 -33.05 3.71 -22.81
C ASP A 221 -34.22 4.09 -21.90
N PHE A 222 -33.98 4.27 -20.60
CA PHE A 222 -35.00 4.73 -19.68
C PHE A 222 -35.50 6.13 -20.04
N SER A 223 -34.59 7.06 -20.35
CA SER A 223 -34.95 8.42 -20.80
C SER A 223 -35.76 8.40 -22.10
N TYR A 224 -35.45 7.48 -23.02
CA TYR A 224 -36.20 7.28 -24.26
C TYR A 224 -37.58 6.64 -24.03
N ALA A 225 -37.67 5.67 -23.12
CA ALA A 225 -38.92 5.00 -22.75
C ALA A 225 -39.92 5.98 -22.10
N LEU A 226 -39.42 6.90 -21.27
CA LEU A 226 -40.22 7.96 -20.66
C LEU A 226 -40.78 8.95 -21.69
N GLU A 227 -40.01 9.28 -22.73
CA GLU A 227 -40.41 10.22 -23.78
C GLU A 227 -41.50 9.64 -24.71
N ASN A 228 -41.39 8.34 -25.04
CA ASN A 228 -42.35 7.64 -25.90
C ASN A 228 -43.50 6.97 -25.15
N ASN A 229 -43.50 7.03 -23.82
CA ASN A 229 -44.50 6.44 -22.92
C ASN A 229 -44.66 4.91 -23.14
N GLU A 230 -43.55 4.21 -23.38
CA GLU A 230 -43.52 2.77 -23.61
C GLU A 230 -43.45 1.99 -22.28
N GLN A 231 -44.61 1.60 -21.75
CA GLN A 231 -44.71 0.99 -20.41
C GLN A 231 -43.93 -0.33 -20.27
N THR A 232 -43.96 -1.18 -21.31
CA THR A 232 -43.18 -2.43 -21.32
C THR A 232 -41.68 -2.17 -21.18
N ARG A 233 -41.13 -1.07 -21.69
CA ARG A 233 -39.70 -0.75 -21.53
C ARG A 233 -39.36 -0.27 -20.13
N ILE A 234 -40.28 0.43 -19.47
CA ILE A 234 -40.11 0.87 -18.09
C ILE A 234 -40.01 -0.34 -17.16
N GLU A 235 -40.89 -1.33 -17.33
CA GLU A 235 -40.85 -2.59 -16.57
C GLU A 235 -39.53 -3.36 -16.78
N GLN A 236 -39.05 -3.43 -18.03
CA GLN A 236 -37.77 -4.07 -18.35
C GLN A 236 -36.56 -3.32 -17.78
N THR A 237 -36.66 -1.99 -17.68
CA THR A 237 -35.60 -1.15 -17.09
C THR A 237 -35.42 -1.46 -15.62
N ILE A 238 -36.51 -1.66 -14.85
CA ILE A 238 -36.44 -2.04 -13.43
C ILE A 238 -35.68 -3.35 -13.26
N ALA A 239 -36.01 -4.37 -14.06
CA ALA A 239 -35.32 -5.67 -14.01
C ALA A 239 -33.83 -5.56 -14.34
N ARG A 240 -33.45 -4.70 -15.28
CA ARG A 240 -32.05 -4.45 -15.63
C ARG A 240 -31.31 -3.66 -14.54
N ILE A 241 -31.96 -2.67 -13.91
CA ILE A 241 -31.40 -1.94 -12.75
C ILE A 241 -31.12 -2.91 -11.61
N ASP A 242 -32.08 -3.80 -11.29
CA ASP A 242 -31.93 -4.79 -10.23
C ASP A 242 -30.70 -5.69 -10.48
N LYS A 243 -30.49 -6.12 -11.72
CA LYS A 243 -29.30 -6.92 -12.09
C LYS A 243 -27.99 -6.15 -11.93
N HIS A 244 -27.95 -4.88 -12.31
CA HIS A 244 -26.76 -4.03 -12.07
C HIS A 244 -26.52 -3.78 -10.58
N MET A 245 -27.59 -3.64 -9.78
CA MET A 245 -27.50 -3.47 -8.34
C MET A 245 -26.93 -4.74 -7.67
N GLU A 246 -27.36 -5.93 -8.10
CA GLU A 246 -26.76 -7.21 -7.65
C GLU A 246 -25.25 -7.29 -7.99
N ASN A 247 -24.85 -6.87 -9.19
CA ASN A 247 -23.46 -6.84 -9.59
C ASN A 247 -22.63 -5.85 -8.74
N VAL A 248 -23.14 -4.64 -8.51
CA VAL A 248 -22.52 -3.63 -7.64
C VAL A 248 -22.36 -4.16 -6.22
N LEU A 249 -23.37 -4.84 -5.66
CA LEU A 249 -23.29 -5.46 -4.34
C LEU A 249 -22.25 -6.58 -4.28
N SER A 250 -22.16 -7.41 -5.33
CA SER A 250 -21.15 -8.46 -5.46
C SER A 250 -19.73 -7.88 -5.44
N LEU A 251 -19.49 -6.84 -6.26
CA LEU A 251 -18.20 -6.17 -6.35
C LEU A 251 -17.84 -5.41 -5.05
N ARG A 252 -18.83 -4.81 -4.38
CA ARG A 252 -18.64 -4.20 -3.05
C ARG A 252 -18.21 -5.24 -2.03
N GLY A 253 -18.84 -6.42 -2.04
CA GLY A 253 -18.46 -7.55 -1.18
C GLY A 253 -17.03 -8.02 -1.44
N GLU A 254 -16.63 -8.11 -2.72
CA GLU A 254 -15.27 -8.48 -3.10
C GLU A 254 -14.24 -7.46 -2.61
N ILE A 255 -14.49 -6.16 -2.80
CA ILE A 255 -13.60 -5.10 -2.34
C ILE A 255 -13.53 -5.04 -0.83
N GLY A 256 -14.66 -5.13 -0.12
CA GLY A 256 -14.66 -5.17 1.35
C GLY A 256 -13.82 -6.35 1.89
N ALA A 257 -13.87 -7.52 1.24
CA ALA A 257 -13.01 -8.64 1.60
C ALA A 257 -11.52 -8.33 1.36
N LYS A 258 -11.17 -7.63 0.27
CA LYS A 258 -9.79 -7.18 -0.01
C LYS A 258 -9.32 -6.12 0.98
N THR A 259 -10.16 -5.15 1.34
CA THR A 259 -9.87 -4.12 2.35
C THR A 259 -9.55 -4.76 3.69
N ASN A 260 -10.41 -5.66 4.18
CA ASN A 260 -10.18 -6.41 5.42
C ASN A 260 -8.86 -7.22 5.37
N ARG A 261 -8.59 -7.89 4.24
CA ARG A 261 -7.33 -8.62 4.05
C ARG A 261 -6.12 -7.69 4.07
N MET A 262 -6.23 -6.49 3.50
CA MET A 262 -5.16 -5.51 3.49
C MET A 262 -4.87 -5.00 4.90
N GLU A 263 -5.90 -4.66 5.68
CA GLU A 263 -5.75 -4.26 7.08
C GLU A 263 -5.06 -5.34 7.92
N LEU A 264 -5.46 -6.61 7.75
CA LEU A 264 -4.79 -7.73 8.41
C LEU A 264 -3.32 -7.85 8.00
N THR A 265 -3.02 -7.56 6.73
CA THR A 265 -1.65 -7.62 6.21
C THR A 265 -0.79 -6.47 6.76
N ILE A 266 -1.32 -5.26 6.84
CA ILE A 266 -0.66 -4.09 7.46
C ILE A 266 -0.35 -4.40 8.93
N ASN A 267 -1.34 -4.89 9.67
CA ASN A 267 -1.16 -5.28 11.07
C ASN A 267 -0.08 -6.37 11.23
N ARG A 268 -0.01 -7.34 10.32
CA ARG A 268 1.06 -8.35 10.32
C ARG A 268 2.43 -7.73 10.06
N ILE A 269 2.55 -6.86 9.05
CA ILE A 269 3.80 -6.16 8.71
C ILE A 269 4.28 -5.33 9.90
N ASP A 270 3.39 -4.62 10.60
CA ASP A 270 3.74 -3.84 11.79
C ASP A 270 4.25 -4.72 12.93
N ASN A 271 3.61 -5.87 13.15
CA ASN A 271 4.08 -6.84 14.14
C ASN A 271 5.46 -7.40 13.79
N ASP A 272 5.70 -7.76 12.53
CA ASP A 272 6.98 -8.27 12.05
C ASP A 272 8.07 -7.20 12.14
N TYR A 273 7.76 -5.95 11.79
CA TYR A 273 8.64 -4.81 11.91
C TYR A 273 9.07 -4.58 13.36
N LEU A 274 8.13 -4.62 14.32
CA LEU A 274 8.41 -4.52 15.74
C LEU A 274 9.24 -5.70 16.24
N ASN A 275 8.95 -6.92 15.78
CA ASN A 275 9.71 -8.11 16.14
C ASN A 275 11.16 -8.04 15.64
N PHE A 276 11.39 -7.65 14.39
CA PHE A 276 12.74 -7.46 13.85
C PHE A 276 13.47 -6.30 14.51
N THR A 277 12.78 -5.22 14.87
CA THR A 277 13.37 -4.12 15.65
C THR A 277 13.82 -4.59 17.04
N LYS A 278 13.02 -5.42 17.72
CA LYS A 278 13.40 -6.04 19.00
C LYS A 278 14.58 -7.00 18.85
N LEU A 279 14.61 -7.81 17.79
CA LEU A 279 15.73 -8.71 17.52
C LEU A 279 17.01 -7.94 17.19
N LEU A 280 16.90 -6.84 16.45
CA LEU A 280 18.00 -5.95 16.12
C LEU A 280 18.56 -5.31 17.39
N SER A 281 17.70 -4.74 18.24
CA SER A 281 18.07 -4.17 19.54
C SER A 281 18.79 -5.21 20.42
N LYS A 282 18.26 -6.43 20.54
CA LYS A 282 18.93 -7.51 21.28
C LYS A 282 20.30 -7.91 20.72
N ASN A 283 20.53 -7.72 19.43
CA ASN A 283 21.76 -8.11 18.77
C ASN A 283 22.80 -6.98 18.78
N GLU A 284 22.36 -5.74 18.57
CA GLU A 284 23.19 -4.57 18.32
C GLU A 284 23.33 -3.63 19.52
N ASP A 285 22.36 -3.56 20.43
CA ASP A 285 22.42 -2.62 21.55
C ASP A 285 23.34 -3.13 22.66
N ALA A 286 24.16 -2.24 23.21
CA ALA A 286 25.01 -2.55 24.36
C ALA A 286 24.26 -2.32 25.68
N ASP A 287 24.57 -3.14 26.69
CA ASP A 287 24.23 -2.81 28.06
C ASP A 287 25.09 -1.63 28.52
N LEU A 288 24.49 -0.43 28.51
CA LEU A 288 25.19 0.80 28.87
C LEU A 288 25.73 0.76 30.31
N ALA A 289 25.06 0.07 31.24
CA ALA A 289 25.55 -0.03 32.60
C ALA A 289 26.86 -0.84 32.65
N GLU A 290 26.91 -1.97 31.93
CA GLU A 290 28.13 -2.76 31.80
C GLU A 290 29.25 -1.98 31.08
N VAL A 291 28.92 -1.30 29.98
CA VAL A 291 29.91 -0.51 29.21
C VAL A 291 30.46 0.65 30.04
N ILE A 292 29.63 1.35 30.82
CA ILE A 292 30.09 2.41 31.72
C ILE A 292 31.02 1.85 32.79
N MET A 293 30.69 0.70 33.39
CA MET A 293 31.56 0.06 34.37
C MET A 293 32.92 -0.31 33.78
N GLN A 294 32.92 -0.93 32.59
CA GLN A 294 34.15 -1.30 31.89
C GLN A 294 34.98 -0.07 31.48
N PHE A 295 34.34 0.97 30.96
CA PHE A 295 34.98 2.25 30.63
C PHE A 295 35.66 2.88 31.85
N LYS A 296 34.96 2.92 32.99
CA LYS A 296 35.50 3.48 34.24
C LYS A 296 36.64 2.63 34.80
N ASN A 297 36.57 1.31 34.67
CA ASN A 297 37.67 0.43 35.05
C ASN A 297 38.91 0.69 34.18
N ASP A 298 38.75 0.76 32.86
CA ASP A 298 39.86 1.05 31.94
C ASP A 298 40.46 2.45 32.16
N GLU A 299 39.62 3.46 32.46
CA GLU A 299 40.06 4.79 32.85
C GLU A 299 40.93 4.75 34.12
N ASN A 300 40.50 4.01 35.13
CA ASN A 300 41.25 3.82 36.38
C ASN A 300 42.57 3.06 36.14
N VAL A 301 42.55 1.99 35.35
CA VAL A 301 43.75 1.21 35.00
C VAL A 301 44.74 2.06 34.22
N TYR A 302 44.28 2.87 33.27
CA TYR A 302 45.14 3.78 32.51
C TYR A 302 45.81 4.81 33.42
N ARG A 303 45.05 5.46 34.30
CA ARG A 303 45.59 6.41 35.31
C ARG A 303 46.58 5.74 36.27
N ALA A 304 46.27 4.54 36.74
CA ALA A 304 47.16 3.77 37.61
C ALA A 304 48.46 3.33 36.90
N ALA A 305 48.37 2.93 35.63
CA ALA A 305 49.53 2.55 34.81
C ALA A 305 50.44 3.75 34.53
N LEU A 306 49.89 4.95 34.30
CA LEU A 306 50.67 6.18 34.18
C LEU A 306 51.42 6.51 35.48
N SER A 307 50.75 6.42 36.63
CA SER A 307 51.37 6.66 37.95
C SER A 307 52.45 5.63 38.27
N THR A 308 52.23 4.36 37.95
CA THR A 308 53.20 3.27 38.16
C THR A 308 54.38 3.38 37.20
N GLY A 309 54.13 3.72 35.94
CA GLY A 309 55.18 3.96 34.94
C GLY A 309 56.08 5.14 35.32
N ALA A 310 55.49 6.21 35.85
CA ALA A 310 56.25 7.34 36.39
C ALA A 310 57.17 6.94 37.56
N LYS A 311 56.76 5.98 38.40
CA LYS A 311 57.60 5.43 39.49
C LYS A 311 58.66 4.42 39.02
N ALA A 312 58.36 3.61 38.00
CA ALA A 312 59.25 2.57 37.50
C ALA A 312 60.37 3.11 36.58
N ILE A 313 60.15 4.26 35.92
CA ILE A 313 61.13 4.93 35.06
C ILE A 313 62.03 5.88 35.86
N GLN A 314 61.74 6.13 37.14
CA GLN A 314 62.68 6.86 37.99
C GLN A 314 64.01 6.08 38.03
N PRO A 315 65.14 6.68 37.60
CA PRO A 315 66.43 6.05 37.83
C PRO A 315 66.62 5.97 39.35
N SER A 316 66.69 4.76 39.92
CA SER A 316 67.30 4.60 41.24
C SER A 316 68.78 4.92 41.09
N LEU A 317 69.13 6.21 41.19
CA LEU A 317 70.53 6.66 41.24
C LEU A 317 71.33 5.93 42.34
N ILE A 318 70.65 5.35 43.35
CA ILE A 318 71.26 4.57 44.43
C ILE A 318 71.74 3.17 43.98
N ASP A 319 71.24 2.62 42.87
CA ASP A 319 71.65 1.27 42.40
C ASP A 319 72.70 1.33 41.27
N PHE A 320 72.98 2.52 40.73
CA PHE A 320 74.11 2.75 39.81
C PHE A 320 75.41 3.10 40.55
N ILE A 321 75.35 3.39 41.85
CA ILE A 321 76.51 3.72 42.71
C ILE A 321 76.69 2.69 43.82
N ARG A 322 76.81 1.41 43.47
CA ARG A 322 77.40 0.41 44.36
C ARG A 322 78.30 -0.56 43.63
#